data_AF-A0A800K2C8-F1
#
_entry.id   AF-A0A800K2C8-F1
#
_cell.length_a   1.000
_cell.length_b   1.000
_cell.length_c   1.000
_cell.angle_alpha   90.00
_cell.angle_beta   90.00
_cell.angle_gamma   90.00
#
_symmetry.space_group_name_H-M   'P 1'
#
loop_
_entity.id
_entity.type
_entity.pdbx_description
1 polymer ?
#
loop_
_entity_poly.entity_id
_entity_poly.type
_entity_poly.pdbx_seq_one_letter_code
_entity_poly.pdbx_strand_id
1 'polypeptide(L)'
;MDIVVVSCSHDVENEIAIVEAMLLDGLESFHIRKPHYTTNDYITYISKISPKLRHRVVLHSRHMLSNKYGCKGVHVSRKHRRAGFRTKLRLFKLRFFNKKIHISASLQNLEDIEGKIKNYDYIFLSPLYDSMSPDARIKKFNSSKLR
;
A
#
# COMPACT_ATOMS: atom_id res chain seq x y z
N MET A 1 16.23 -9.17 -4.23
CA MET A 1 16.02 -7.96 -3.42
C MET A 1 14.84 -7.25 -4.03
N ASP A 2 13.72 -7.14 -3.31
CA ASP A 2 12.46 -6.69 -3.92
C ASP A 2 12.38 -5.17 -3.84
N ILE A 3 12.18 -4.52 -4.99
CA ILE A 3 12.03 -3.08 -5.07
C ILE A 3 10.54 -2.74 -5.05
N VAL A 4 10.17 -1.82 -4.15
CA VAL A 4 8.81 -1.33 -4.01
C VAL A 4 8.81 0.19 -4.14
N VAL A 5 8.01 0.71 -5.05
CA VAL A 5 7.85 2.15 -5.25
C VAL A 5 6.50 2.58 -4.69
N VAL A 6 6.48 3.73 -4.00
CA VAL A 6 5.26 4.35 -3.48
C VAL A 6 5.07 5.70 -4.15
N SER A 7 3.89 5.95 -4.70
CA SER A 7 3.55 7.21 -5.35
C SER A 7 3.72 8.39 -4.40
N CYS A 8 3.97 9.57 -4.97
CA CYS A 8 3.88 10.82 -4.22
C CYS A 8 2.44 11.01 -3.70
N SER A 9 2.30 11.70 -2.57
CA SER A 9 0.97 12.02 -2.01
C SER A 9 0.21 13.07 -2.81
N HIS A 10 0.94 13.92 -3.54
CA HIS A 10 0.42 14.96 -4.42
C HIS A 10 0.61 14.56 -5.88
N ASP A 11 -0.04 15.29 -6.78
CA ASP A 11 0.05 15.03 -8.21
C ASP A 11 1.41 15.41 -8.76
N VAL A 12 1.90 14.55 -9.65
CA VAL A 12 3.18 14.73 -10.34
C VAL A 12 2.87 14.71 -11.84
N GLU A 13 3.47 15.64 -12.56
CA GLU A 13 3.33 15.69 -14.01
C GLU A 13 3.87 14.40 -14.64
N ASN A 14 3.19 13.88 -15.66
CA ASN A 14 3.56 12.64 -16.35
C ASN A 14 3.70 11.40 -15.46
N GLU A 15 3.12 11.39 -14.26
CA GLU A 15 3.26 10.28 -13.30
C GLU A 15 2.84 8.93 -13.89
N ILE A 16 1.75 8.89 -14.67
CA ILE A 16 1.28 7.63 -15.28
C ILE A 16 2.32 7.06 -16.25
N ALA A 17 2.92 7.89 -17.10
CA ALA A 17 3.92 7.42 -18.06
C ALA A 17 5.15 6.85 -17.35
N ILE A 18 5.60 7.53 -16.28
CA ILE A 18 6.71 7.07 -15.43
C ILE A 18 6.36 5.73 -14.76
N VAL A 19 5.15 5.61 -14.22
CA VAL A 19 4.69 4.37 -13.57
C VAL A 19 4.64 3.21 -14.55
N GLU A 20 4.09 3.41 -15.75
CA GLU A 20 4.03 2.36 -16.76
C GLU A 20 5.41 1.93 -17.22
N ALA A 21 6.33 2.87 -17.45
CA ALA A 21 7.71 2.58 -17.80
C ALA A 21 8.38 1.70 -16.72
N MET A 22 8.27 2.10 -15.44
CA MET A 22 8.81 1.30 -14.32
C MET A 22 8.21 -0.11 -14.27
N LEU A 23 6.89 -0.23 -14.47
CA LEU A 23 6.20 -1.53 -14.44
C LEU A 23 6.61 -2.42 -15.62
N LEU A 24 6.85 -1.85 -16.80
CA LEU A 24 7.36 -2.57 -17.97
C LEU A 24 8.80 -3.03 -17.76
N ASP A 25 9.64 -2.20 -17.16
CA ASP A 25 11.05 -2.48 -16.87
C ASP A 25 11.26 -3.48 -15.71
N GLY A 26 10.18 -4.04 -15.14
CA GLY A 26 10.26 -5.13 -14.19
C GLY A 26 9.91 -4.78 -12.74
N LEU A 27 9.46 -3.55 -12.45
CA LEU A 27 8.99 -3.21 -11.10
C LEU A 27 7.82 -4.12 -10.69
N GLU A 28 7.98 -4.87 -9.60
CA GLU A 28 7.00 -5.86 -9.16
C GLU A 28 5.84 -5.31 -8.34
N SER A 29 6.06 -4.18 -7.66
CA SER A 29 5.09 -3.56 -6.74
C SER A 29 5.14 -2.04 -6.82
N PHE A 30 4.10 -1.45 -7.43
CA PHE A 30 3.85 -0.01 -7.37
C PHE A 30 2.68 0.30 -6.46
N HIS A 31 2.89 1.13 -5.45
CA HIS A 31 1.87 1.50 -4.48
C HIS A 31 1.26 2.87 -4.80
N ILE A 32 -0.05 2.90 -5.01
CA ILE A 32 -0.80 4.15 -5.13
C ILE A 32 -1.14 4.64 -3.71
N ARG A 33 -0.54 5.77 -3.32
CA ARG A 33 -0.78 6.48 -2.07
C ARG A 33 -1.18 7.93 -2.37
N LYS A 34 -2.45 8.13 -2.70
CA LYS A 34 -3.07 9.45 -2.89
C LYS A 34 -4.12 9.69 -1.80
N PRO A 35 -3.78 10.33 -0.67
CA PRO A 35 -4.69 10.47 0.47
C PRO A 35 -5.85 11.44 0.20
N HIS A 36 -5.68 12.41 -0.70
CA HIS A 36 -6.67 13.42 -1.05
C HIS A 36 -7.69 12.96 -2.11
N TYR A 37 -7.40 11.86 -2.80
CA TYR A 37 -8.23 11.38 -3.89
C TYR A 37 -9.58 10.83 -3.42
N THR A 38 -10.62 11.23 -4.15
CA THR A 38 -11.96 10.63 -4.09
C THR A 38 -11.96 9.22 -4.70
N THR A 39 -13.10 8.52 -4.61
CA THR A 39 -13.24 7.23 -5.29
C THR A 39 -13.10 7.38 -6.81
N ASN A 40 -13.64 8.46 -7.38
CA ASN A 40 -13.58 8.70 -8.82
C ASN A 40 -12.15 9.01 -9.27
N ASP A 41 -11.39 9.76 -8.48
CA ASP A 41 -9.98 10.04 -8.79
C ASP A 41 -9.15 8.75 -8.81
N TYR A 42 -9.38 7.83 -7.86
CA TYR A 42 -8.74 6.50 -7.89
C TYR A 42 -9.14 5.69 -9.12
N ILE A 43 -10.42 5.71 -9.50
CA ILE A 43 -10.90 5.02 -10.70
C ILE A 43 -10.20 5.58 -11.93
N THR A 44 -10.14 6.91 -12.07
CA THR A 44 -9.47 7.59 -13.18
C THR A 44 -7.99 7.24 -13.22
N TYR A 45 -7.28 7.32 -12.09
CA TYR A 45 -5.87 7.00 -12.00
C TYR A 45 -5.58 5.54 -12.41
N ILE A 46 -6.31 4.57 -11.84
CA ILE A 46 -6.13 3.15 -12.15
C ILE A 46 -6.48 2.85 -13.62
N SER A 47 -7.50 3.52 -14.15
CA SER A 47 -7.95 3.31 -15.54
C SER A 47 -6.92 3.78 -16.55
N LYS A 48 -6.11 4.80 -16.21
CA LYS A 48 -5.00 5.28 -17.04
C LYS A 48 -3.82 4.31 -17.12
N ILE A 49 -3.66 3.42 -16.13
CA ILE A 49 -2.64 2.35 -16.18
C ILE A 49 -3.18 1.19 -17.01
N SER A 50 -2.38 0.69 -17.94
CA SER A 50 -2.67 -0.46 -18.79
C SER A 50 -3.17 -1.66 -17.98
N PRO A 51 -4.30 -2.30 -18.35
CA PRO A 51 -4.84 -3.46 -17.65
C PRO A 51 -3.82 -4.58 -17.44
N LYS A 52 -2.88 -4.76 -18.38
CA LYS A 52 -1.82 -5.78 -18.31
C LYS A 52 -0.83 -5.52 -17.18
N LEU A 53 -0.68 -4.28 -16.71
CA LEU A 53 0.28 -3.89 -15.67
C LEU A 53 -0.34 -3.80 -14.27
N ARG A 54 -1.68 -3.74 -14.16
CA ARG A 54 -2.39 -3.56 -12.87
C ARG A 54 -2.12 -4.67 -11.87
N HIS A 55 -1.79 -5.88 -12.32
CA HIS A 55 -1.42 -7.01 -11.45
C HIS A 55 -0.17 -6.74 -10.58
N ARG A 56 0.53 -5.62 -10.79
CA ARG A 56 1.67 -5.14 -10.00
C ARG A 56 1.34 -3.91 -9.13
N VAL A 57 0.10 -3.44 -9.17
CA VAL A 57 -0.35 -2.22 -8.48
C VAL A 57 -1.01 -2.55 -7.13
N VAL A 58 -0.61 -1.85 -6.07
CA VAL A 58 -1.13 -1.99 -4.70
C VAL A 58 -1.82 -0.72 -4.26
N LEU A 59 -3.06 -0.83 -3.74
CA LEU A 59 -3.85 0.34 -3.35
C LEU A 59 -3.74 0.64 -1.86
N HIS A 60 -3.31 1.84 -1.47
CA HIS A 60 -3.32 2.26 -0.06
C HIS A 60 -4.73 2.62 0.42
N SER A 61 -5.62 3.09 -0.46
CA SER A 61 -7.00 3.43 -0.15
C SER A 61 -7.97 2.75 -1.12
N ARG A 62 -9.28 2.95 -0.92
CA ARG A 62 -10.35 2.43 -1.81
C ARG A 62 -10.17 0.95 -2.18
N HIS A 63 -9.80 0.13 -1.19
CA HIS A 63 -9.36 -1.27 -1.37
C HIS A 63 -10.27 -2.15 -2.24
N MET A 64 -11.58 -1.91 -2.22
CA MET A 64 -12.54 -2.67 -3.04
C MET A 64 -12.30 -2.52 -4.55
N LEU A 65 -11.66 -1.43 -4.99
CA LEU A 65 -11.26 -1.24 -6.39
C LEU A 65 -10.19 -2.26 -6.82
N SER A 66 -9.43 -2.85 -5.88
CA SER A 66 -8.38 -3.81 -6.21
C SER A 66 -8.93 -5.01 -6.98
N ASN A 67 -10.03 -5.61 -6.50
CA ASN A 67 -10.65 -6.74 -7.17
C ASN A 67 -11.32 -6.32 -8.49
N LYS A 68 -11.97 -5.15 -8.52
CA LYS A 68 -12.66 -4.65 -9.71
C LYS A 68 -11.72 -4.39 -10.90
N TYR A 69 -10.52 -3.88 -10.62
CA TYR A 69 -9.55 -3.50 -11.67
C TYR A 69 -8.39 -4.47 -11.83
N GLY A 70 -8.44 -5.64 -11.17
CA GLY A 70 -7.37 -6.65 -11.25
C GLY A 70 -6.03 -6.16 -10.70
N CYS A 71 -6.06 -5.34 -9.65
CA CYS A 71 -4.85 -4.87 -9.00
C CYS A 71 -4.20 -5.98 -8.17
N LYS A 72 -2.87 -5.92 -7.98
CA LYS A 72 -2.09 -6.85 -7.14
C LYS A 72 -2.74 -7.06 -5.78
N GLY A 73 -3.12 -5.95 -5.13
CA GLY A 73 -3.71 -5.99 -3.81
C GLY A 73 -3.77 -4.65 -3.10
N VAL A 74 -3.70 -4.69 -1.78
CA VAL A 74 -4.01 -3.54 -0.92
C VAL A 74 -3.00 -3.34 0.20
N HIS A 75 -2.85 -2.10 0.64
CA HIS A 75 -1.98 -1.74 1.75
C HIS A 75 -2.79 -1.20 2.94
N VAL A 76 -2.56 -1.79 4.11
CA VAL A 76 -3.22 -1.50 5.38
C VAL A 76 -2.36 -0.54 6.21
N SER A 77 -2.61 0.75 6.05
CA SER A 77 -2.02 1.80 6.88
C SER A 77 -2.46 1.73 8.35
N ARG A 78 -1.76 2.47 9.23
CA ARG A 78 -2.12 2.61 10.65
C ARG A 78 -3.56 3.10 10.86
N LYS A 79 -4.03 4.03 10.00
CA LYS A 79 -5.40 4.55 10.04
C LYS A 79 -6.42 3.42 9.83
N HIS A 80 -6.16 2.51 8.90
CA HIS A 80 -7.02 1.36 8.68
C HIS A 80 -7.03 0.42 9.88
N ARG A 81 -5.88 0.13 10.49
CA ARG A 81 -5.85 -0.75 11.67
C ARG A 81 -6.63 -0.20 12.87
N ARG A 82 -6.61 1.13 13.09
CA ARG A 82 -7.41 1.78 14.14
C ARG A 82 -8.92 1.62 13.95
N ALA A 83 -9.39 1.40 12.72
CA ALA A 83 -10.80 1.15 12.46
C ALA A 83 -11.27 -0.28 12.84
N GLY A 84 -10.37 -1.13 13.35
CA GLY A 84 -10.68 -2.41 13.99
C GLY A 84 -11.53 -3.33 13.14
N PHE A 85 -12.75 -3.60 13.61
CA PHE A 85 -13.71 -4.53 12.99
C PHE A 85 -14.04 -4.17 11.53
N ARG A 86 -14.18 -2.89 11.20
CA ARG A 86 -14.50 -2.44 9.84
C ARG A 86 -13.42 -2.86 8.84
N THR A 87 -12.15 -2.78 9.25
CA THR A 87 -11.02 -3.19 8.41
C THR A 87 -10.96 -4.71 8.29
N LYS A 88 -11.18 -5.46 9.38
CA LYS A 88 -11.26 -6.92 9.32
C LYS A 88 -12.35 -7.39 8.34
N LEU A 89 -13.55 -6.82 8.43
CA LEU A 89 -14.65 -7.16 7.52
C LEU A 89 -14.32 -6.82 6.07
N ARG A 90 -13.67 -5.68 5.81
CA ARG A 90 -13.23 -5.30 4.46
C ARG A 90 -12.19 -6.28 3.91
N LEU A 91 -11.18 -6.63 4.69
CA LEU A 91 -10.14 -7.60 4.29
C LEU A 91 -10.73 -8.99 4.07
N PHE A 92 -11.69 -9.41 4.91
CA PHE A 92 -12.44 -10.65 4.73
C PHE A 92 -13.19 -10.65 3.39
N LYS A 93 -13.93 -9.59 3.07
CA LYS A 93 -14.61 -9.45 1.77
C LYS A 93 -13.62 -9.50 0.60
N LEU A 94 -12.48 -8.83 0.71
CA LEU A 94 -11.45 -8.86 -0.34
C LEU A 94 -10.92 -10.28 -0.58
N ARG A 95 -10.58 -11.00 0.49
CA ARG A 95 -10.13 -12.39 0.44
C ARG A 95 -11.21 -13.36 -0.05
N PHE A 96 -12.47 -13.08 0.24
CA PHE A 96 -13.59 -13.89 -0.24
C PHE A 96 -13.68 -13.88 -1.78
N PHE A 97 -13.54 -12.70 -2.40
CA PHE A 97 -13.56 -12.57 -3.86
C PHE A 97 -12.22 -12.93 -4.52
N ASN A 98 -11.10 -12.72 -3.83
CA ASN A 98 -9.77 -13.07 -4.32
C ASN A 98 -8.93 -13.66 -3.18
N LYS A 99 -8.91 -15.00 -3.08
CA LYS A 99 -8.21 -15.71 -2.02
C LYS A 99 -6.70 -15.47 -2.01
N LYS A 100 -6.13 -15.10 -3.16
CA LYS A 100 -4.70 -14.83 -3.35
C LYS A 100 -4.39 -13.32 -3.38
N ILE A 101 -5.32 -12.47 -2.93
CA ILE A 101 -5.08 -11.03 -2.92
C ILE A 101 -3.91 -10.69 -2.01
N HIS A 102 -3.00 -9.87 -2.54
CA HIS A 102 -1.86 -9.39 -1.80
C HIS A 102 -2.28 -8.34 -0.77
N ILE A 103 -1.84 -8.47 0.48
CA ILE A 103 -2.11 -7.55 1.57
C ILE A 103 -0.80 -7.19 2.25
N SER A 104 -0.40 -5.92 2.14
CA SER A 104 0.70 -5.37 2.93
C SER A 104 0.23 -4.45 4.03
N ALA A 105 1.09 -4.15 5.00
CA ALA A 105 0.78 -3.23 6.10
C ALA A 105 1.98 -2.39 6.51
N SER A 106 1.75 -1.23 7.14
CA SER A 106 2.82 -0.40 7.74
C SER A 106 2.79 -0.51 9.26
N LEU A 107 3.79 -1.09 9.91
CA LEU A 107 3.91 -1.23 11.37
C LEU A 107 5.01 -0.33 11.94
N GLN A 108 4.87 0.09 13.20
CA GLN A 108 5.83 0.97 13.87
C GLN A 108 6.60 0.28 15.01
N ASN A 109 6.04 -0.79 15.59
CA ASN A 109 6.63 -1.49 16.74
C ASN A 109 6.65 -3.00 16.45
N LEU A 110 7.72 -3.69 16.89
CA LEU A 110 7.84 -5.15 16.79
C LEU A 110 6.79 -5.89 17.63
N GLU A 111 6.27 -5.28 18.70
CA GLU A 111 5.18 -5.86 19.51
C GLU A 111 3.87 -6.00 18.71
N ASP A 112 3.67 -5.17 17.68
CA ASP A 112 2.54 -5.30 16.76
C ASP A 112 2.72 -6.46 15.76
N ILE A 113 3.93 -7.03 15.69
CA ILE A 113 4.35 -8.02 14.71
C ILE A 113 4.08 -9.44 15.21
N GLU A 114 4.32 -9.68 16.51
CA GLU A 114 4.09 -10.99 17.14
C GLU A 114 2.62 -11.44 16.94
N GLY A 115 2.44 -12.51 16.17
CA GLY A 115 1.13 -13.09 15.85
C GLY A 115 0.37 -12.44 14.69
N LYS A 116 0.79 -11.28 14.15
CA LYS A 116 0.08 -10.61 13.04
C LYS A 116 0.77 -10.75 11.67
N ILE A 117 2.06 -11.13 11.61
CA ILE A 117 2.81 -11.27 10.33
C ILE A 117 2.09 -12.19 9.35
N LYS A 118 1.60 -13.34 9.82
CA LYS A 118 1.01 -14.40 8.97
C LYS A 118 -0.20 -13.93 8.14
N ASN A 119 -0.75 -12.75 8.44
CA ASN A 119 -1.88 -12.17 7.73
C ASN A 119 -1.47 -11.21 6.59
N TYR A 120 -0.19 -10.91 6.44
CA TYR A 120 0.33 -9.96 5.46
C TYR A 120 1.45 -10.59 4.62
N ASP A 121 1.48 -10.27 3.33
CA ASP A 121 2.52 -10.75 2.40
C ASP A 121 3.86 -10.04 2.62
N TYR A 122 3.83 -8.74 2.95
CA TYR A 122 4.98 -8.04 3.52
C TYR A 122 4.55 -6.84 4.37
N ILE A 123 5.49 -6.33 5.16
CA ILE A 123 5.27 -5.25 6.12
C ILE A 123 6.32 -4.15 5.90
N PHE A 124 5.87 -2.90 5.83
CA PHE A 124 6.74 -1.74 5.96
C PHE A 124 6.96 -1.43 7.43
N LEU A 125 8.23 -1.37 7.84
CA LEU A 125 8.63 -0.84 9.14
C LEU A 125 8.92 0.64 8.98
N SER A 126 8.20 1.50 9.70
CA SER A 126 8.38 2.94 9.55
C SER A 126 8.11 3.74 10.83
N PRO A 127 8.90 4.80 11.09
CA PRO A 127 10.09 5.25 10.36
C PRO A 127 11.36 4.62 10.93
N LEU A 128 12.29 4.20 10.05
CA LEU A 128 13.62 3.73 10.49
C LEU A 128 14.59 4.89 10.75
N TYR A 129 14.35 6.04 10.12
CA TYR A 129 15.16 7.26 10.23
C TYR A 129 14.28 8.46 10.56
N ASP A 130 14.87 9.46 11.20
CA ASP A 130 14.18 10.73 11.45
C ASP A 130 13.86 11.37 10.09
N SER A 131 12.59 11.75 9.91
CA SER A 131 12.13 12.37 8.67
C SER A 131 12.72 13.76 8.53
N MET A 132 13.38 14.05 7.41
CA MET A 132 13.86 15.41 7.04
C MET A 132 12.73 16.42 6.76
N SER A 133 11.47 16.07 7.02
CA SER A 133 10.30 16.93 6.80
C SER A 133 9.93 17.65 8.10
N PRO A 134 9.83 18.99 8.11
CA PRO A 134 9.47 19.78 9.30
C PRO A 134 8.10 19.42 9.91
N ASP A 135 7.21 18.82 9.13
CA ASP A 135 5.81 18.55 9.50
C ASP A 135 5.57 17.14 10.06
N ALA A 136 6.63 16.35 10.15
CA ALA A 136 6.56 14.93 10.41
C ALA A 136 6.64 14.63 11.91
N ARG A 137 5.50 14.73 12.61
CA ARG A 137 5.31 14.12 13.94
C ARG A 137 5.32 12.60 13.84
N ILE A 138 6.50 12.01 13.66
CA ILE A 138 6.66 10.55 13.56
C ILE A 138 7.50 10.05 14.74
N LYS A 139 6.89 9.23 15.60
CA LYS A 139 7.61 8.51 16.65
C LYS A 139 8.55 7.47 15.99
N LYS A 140 9.82 7.52 16.36
CA LYS A 140 10.92 6.67 15.89
C LYS A 140 10.66 5.18 16.14
N PHE A 141 11.05 4.32 15.19
CA PHE A 141 11.10 2.87 15.40
C PHE A 141 12.14 2.53 16.48
N ASN A 142 11.76 1.72 17.47
CA ASN A 142 12.69 1.28 18.51
C ASN A 142 13.42 0.00 18.05
N SER A 143 14.67 0.15 17.64
CA SER A 143 15.53 -0.91 17.09
C SER A 143 16.18 -1.81 18.14
N SER A 144 16.00 -1.55 19.44
CA SER A 144 16.66 -2.31 20.52
C SER A 144 16.26 -3.79 20.61
N LYS A 145 15.25 -4.22 19.85
CA LYS A 145 14.72 -5.60 19.84
C LYS A 145 15.01 -6.38 18.54
N LEU A 146 15.87 -5.87 17.66
CA LEU A 146 16.30 -6.57 16.42
C LEU A 146 17.55 -7.46 16.62
N ARG A 147 17.96 -7.74 17.87
CA ARG A 147 19.09 -8.64 18.18
C ARG A 147 18.59 -10.03 18.54
#